data_AF-A0A3M0YLG6-F1
#
_entry.id   AF-A0A3M0YLG6-F1
#
_cell.length_a   1.000
_cell.length_b   1.000
_cell.length_c   1.000
_cell.angle_alpha   90.00
_cell.angle_beta   90.00
_cell.angle_gamma   90.00
#
_symmetry.space_group_name_H-M   'P 1'
#
loop_
_entity.id
_entity.type
_entity.pdbx_description
1 polymer ?
#
loop_
_entity_poly.entity_id
_entity_poly.type
_entity_poly.pdbx_seq_one_letter_code
_entity_poly.pdbx_strand_id
1 'polypeptide(L)'
;MSAELFLEIGTEEIPAGFLTPARKDLERLLRKDLDAAGLDYGAIRTFATPRRIAIAVADLAEAQPRQELNLTGPSVQVAFDAEGKPTRAAEGFARSNGVSVEELERVETDKGTYVCVHKVIEGKPTVELLPDMLARIVAAIPFRKSMRWNDL
;
A
#
# COMPACT_ATOMS: atom_id res chain seq x y z
N MET A 1 7.63 -2.24 16.98
CA MET A 1 9.09 -2.05 16.84
C MET A 1 9.31 -1.42 15.47
N SER A 2 10.34 -0.58 15.34
CA SER A 2 10.66 0.13 14.09
C SER A 2 12.11 -0.15 13.71
N ALA A 3 12.40 -0.18 12.41
CA ALA A 3 13.72 -0.47 11.87
C ALA A 3 14.19 0.68 10.96
N GLU A 4 15.50 0.73 10.71
CA GLU A 4 16.06 1.63 9.69
C GLU A 4 16.19 0.89 8.36
N LEU A 5 15.61 1.46 7.30
CA LEU A 5 15.84 0.98 5.94
C LEU A 5 16.96 1.81 5.30
N PHE A 6 17.99 1.12 4.80
CA PHE A 6 19.03 1.72 3.98
C PHE A 6 19.04 1.07 2.59
N LEU A 7 18.89 1.88 1.54
CA LEU A 7 19.05 1.47 0.15
C LEU A 7 20.21 2.26 -0.46
N GLU A 8 21.17 1.54 -1.05
CA GLU A 8 22.26 2.10 -1.84
C GLU A 8 22.20 1.54 -3.27
N ILE A 9 22.23 2.44 -4.25
CA ILE A 9 22.25 2.10 -5.67
C ILE A 9 23.64 2.42 -6.21
N GLY A 10 24.34 1.37 -6.67
CA GLY A 10 25.57 1.50 -7.44
C GLY A 10 25.28 1.95 -8.86
N THR A 11 25.97 3.00 -9.32
CA THR A 11 25.86 3.49 -10.70
C THR A 11 27.24 3.70 -11.31
N GLU A 12 27.32 3.81 -12.64
CA GLU A 12 28.44 4.51 -13.25
C GLU A 12 28.34 6.02 -13.00
N GLU A 13 29.17 6.80 -13.67
CA GLU A 13 29.23 8.24 -13.47
C GLU A 13 27.93 8.93 -13.92
N ILE A 14 27.18 9.45 -12.94
CA ILE A 14 26.03 10.30 -13.14
C ILE A 14 26.53 11.75 -13.25
N PRO A 15 26.20 12.48 -14.33
CA PRO A 15 26.61 13.87 -14.44
C PRO A 15 26.01 14.71 -13.30
N ALA A 16 26.78 15.68 -12.79
CA ALA A 16 26.43 16.44 -11.57
C ALA A 16 25.01 17.06 -11.60
N GLY A 17 24.56 17.52 -12.77
CA GLY A 17 23.22 18.09 -12.96
C GLY A 17 22.07 17.10 -12.75
N PHE A 18 22.32 15.78 -12.82
CA PHE A 18 21.32 14.73 -12.65
C PHE A 18 21.26 14.15 -11.23
N LEU A 19 22.32 14.31 -10.42
CA LEU A 19 22.37 13.76 -9.06
C LEU A 19 21.27 14.30 -8.15
N THR A 20 21.08 15.63 -8.14
CA THR A 20 20.07 16.27 -7.28
C THR A 20 18.65 15.91 -7.71
N PRO A 21 18.27 15.97 -9.00
CA PRO A 21 16.99 15.45 -9.46
C PRO A 21 16.77 13.98 -9.10
N ALA A 22 17.74 13.11 -9.40
CA ALA A 22 17.60 11.67 -9.19
C ALA A 22 17.35 11.31 -7.72
N ARG A 23 18.07 11.92 -6.76
CA ARG A 23 17.82 11.66 -5.33
C ARG A 23 16.47 12.21 -4.86
N LYS A 24 16.00 13.35 -5.39
CA LYS A 24 14.68 13.91 -5.06
C LYS A 24 13.56 13.03 -5.60
N ASP A 25 13.72 12.52 -6.81
CA ASP A 25 12.76 11.58 -7.39
C ASP A 25 12.75 10.24 -6.66
N LEU A 26 13.91 9.73 -6.25
CA LEU A 26 13.99 8.53 -5.41
C LEU A 26 13.22 8.72 -4.08
N GLU A 27 13.44 9.84 -3.38
CA GLU A 27 12.69 10.16 -2.15
C GLU A 27 11.19 10.26 -2.41
N ARG A 28 10.78 10.99 -3.45
CA ARG A 28 9.36 11.17 -3.80
C ARG A 28 8.68 9.84 -4.13
N LEU A 29 9.33 8.98 -4.91
CA LEU A 29 8.82 7.66 -5.28
C LEU A 29 8.72 6.75 -4.06
N LEU A 30 9.74 6.74 -3.18
CA LEU A 30 9.72 5.94 -1.96
C LEU A 30 8.59 6.37 -1.02
N ARG A 31 8.43 7.68 -0.77
CA ARG A 31 7.32 8.20 0.05
C ARG A 31 5.97 7.74 -0.49
N LYS A 32 5.74 7.93 -1.80
CA LYS A 32 4.51 7.52 -2.46
C LYS A 32 4.20 6.04 -2.24
N ASP A 33 5.20 5.16 -2.42
CA ASP A 33 5.00 3.71 -2.31
C ASP A 33 4.84 3.27 -0.84
N LEU A 34 5.54 3.88 0.12
CA LEU A 34 5.34 3.65 1.55
C LEU A 34 3.95 4.09 2.02
N ASP A 35 3.51 5.29 1.60
CA ASP A 35 2.18 5.83 1.91
C ASP A 35 1.09 4.94 1.31
N ALA A 36 1.26 4.50 0.05
CA ALA A 36 0.32 3.60 -0.62
C ALA A 36 0.27 2.22 0.03
N ALA A 37 1.38 1.77 0.63
CA ALA A 37 1.43 0.57 1.44
C ALA A 37 0.91 0.80 2.88
N GLY A 38 0.56 2.02 3.28
CA GLY A 38 0.13 2.31 4.65
C GLY A 38 1.19 1.98 5.70
N LEU A 39 2.48 2.08 5.34
CA LEU A 39 3.59 1.89 6.26
C LEU A 39 3.94 3.22 6.91
N ASP A 40 3.99 3.23 8.24
CA ASP A 40 4.51 4.38 8.98
C ASP A 40 6.04 4.44 8.88
N TYR A 41 6.58 5.64 8.76
CA TYR A 41 8.01 5.89 8.70
C TYR A 41 8.36 7.28 9.26
N GLY A 42 9.59 7.40 9.74
CA GLY A 42 10.17 8.64 10.24
C GLY A 42 10.86 9.47 9.16
N ALA A 43 11.96 10.10 9.53
CA ALA A 43 12.70 10.97 8.62
C ALA A 43 13.33 10.17 7.45
N ILE A 44 13.25 10.75 6.25
CA ILE A 44 13.94 10.25 5.06
C ILE A 44 15.13 11.16 4.76
N ARG A 45 16.30 10.55 4.55
CA ARG A 45 17.55 11.25 4.20
C ARG A 45 18.10 10.71 2.90
N THR A 46 18.53 11.60 2.00
CA THR A 46 19.12 11.21 0.72
C THR A 46 20.57 11.65 0.59
N PHE A 47 21.37 10.76 -0.01
CA PHE A 47 22.78 10.94 -0.26
C PHE A 47 23.09 10.67 -1.73
N ALA A 48 24.05 11.39 -2.28
CA ALA A 48 24.46 11.20 -3.66
C ALA A 48 25.95 11.50 -3.84
N THR A 49 26.63 10.65 -4.58
CA THR A 49 27.95 10.87 -5.18
C THR A 49 27.84 10.57 -6.68
N PRO A 50 28.82 10.93 -7.51
CA PRO A 50 28.76 10.60 -8.94
C PRO A 50 28.51 9.12 -9.27
N ARG A 51 28.83 8.18 -8.36
CA ARG A 51 28.66 6.72 -8.60
C ARG A 51 27.71 6.04 -7.61
N ARG A 52 27.02 6.80 -6.77
CA ARG A 52 26.10 6.28 -5.74
C ARG A 52 24.92 7.21 -5.52
N ILE A 53 23.74 6.63 -5.40
CA ILE A 53 22.58 7.30 -4.81
C ILE A 53 22.12 6.41 -3.65
N ALA A 54 21.92 7.01 -2.48
CA ALA A 54 21.47 6.27 -1.31
C ALA A 54 20.34 7.00 -0.58
N ILE A 55 19.51 6.24 0.11
CA ILE A 55 18.40 6.73 0.91
C ILE A 55 18.34 5.95 2.23
N ALA A 56 18.15 6.68 3.33
CA ALA A 56 17.94 6.13 4.66
C ALA A 56 16.56 6.56 5.16
N VAL A 57 15.77 5.61 5.66
CA VAL A 57 14.44 5.83 6.25
C VAL A 57 14.49 5.40 7.71
N ALA A 58 14.36 6.37 8.60
CA ALA A 58 14.26 6.12 10.03
C ALA A 58 12.87 5.59 10.39
N ASP A 59 12.78 4.86 11.50
CA ASP A 59 11.53 4.43 12.13
C ASP A 59 10.52 3.75 11.19
N LEU A 60 10.99 2.98 10.20
CA LEU A 60 10.11 2.25 9.30
C LEU A 60 9.40 1.14 10.08
N ALA A 61 8.06 1.12 10.00
CA ALA A 61 7.25 0.08 10.63
C ALA A 61 7.65 -1.31 10.12
N GLU A 62 7.71 -2.30 11.00
CA GLU A 62 8.07 -3.69 10.64
C GLU A 62 6.96 -4.44 9.92
N ALA A 63 5.72 -3.95 9.99
CA ALA A 63 4.58 -4.48 9.28
C ALA A 63 3.56 -3.37 9.02
N GLN A 64 2.70 -3.59 8.03
CA GLN A 64 1.49 -2.79 7.86
C GLN A 64 0.59 -2.94 9.09
N PRO A 65 -0.15 -1.89 9.48
CA PRO A 65 -1.12 -2.02 10.55
C PRO A 65 -2.25 -2.96 10.12
N ARG A 66 -2.73 -3.78 11.05
CA ARG A 66 -4.01 -4.50 10.90
C ARG A 66 -5.10 -3.46 10.69
N GLN A 67 -5.89 -3.63 9.64
CA GLN A 67 -7.01 -2.75 9.33
C GLN A 67 -8.31 -3.46 9.66
N GLU A 68 -9.16 -2.77 10.44
CA GLU A 68 -10.53 -3.21 10.68
C GLU A 68 -11.45 -2.36 9.82
N LEU A 69 -12.11 -2.99 8.85
CA LEU A 69 -13.01 -2.35 7.92
C LEU A 69 -14.43 -2.75 8.24
N ASN A 70 -15.28 -1.76 8.48
CA ASN A 70 -16.73 -1.93 8.54
C ASN A 70 -17.31 -1.58 7.18
N LEU A 71 -17.62 -2.61 6.40
CA LEU A 71 -18.17 -2.44 5.06
C LEU A 71 -19.69 -2.48 5.15
N THR A 72 -20.33 -1.36 4.86
CA THR A 72 -21.79 -1.27 4.81
C THR A 72 -22.29 -1.72 3.44
N GLY A 73 -23.23 -2.65 3.44
CA GLY A 73 -23.87 -3.22 2.26
C GLY A 73 -25.22 -2.56 1.95
N PRO A 74 -26.16 -3.30 1.32
CA PRO A 74 -27.51 -2.80 1.06
C PRO A 74 -28.32 -2.57 2.36
N SER A 75 -29.42 -1.81 2.26
CA SER A 75 -30.35 -1.68 3.40
C SER A 75 -30.94 -3.03 3.76
N VAL A 76 -31.37 -3.23 5.01
CA VAL A 76 -31.98 -4.50 5.45
C VAL A 76 -33.21 -4.86 4.60
N GLN A 77 -33.98 -3.86 4.18
CA GLN A 77 -35.15 -4.04 3.30
C GLN A 77 -34.79 -4.53 1.89
N VAL A 78 -33.57 -4.26 1.42
CA VAL A 78 -33.06 -4.74 0.13
C VAL A 78 -32.32 -6.07 0.30
N ALA A 79 -31.69 -6.28 1.46
CA ALA A 79 -30.92 -7.48 1.79
C ALA A 79 -31.82 -8.70 2.05
N PHE A 80 -33.00 -8.50 2.63
CA PHE A 80 -33.94 -9.57 2.97
C PHE A 80 -35.32 -9.28 2.38
N ASP A 81 -35.99 -10.31 1.87
CA ASP A 81 -37.36 -10.21 1.39
C ASP A 81 -38.39 -10.18 2.54
N ALA A 82 -39.67 -10.09 2.18
CA ALA A 82 -40.77 -10.04 3.15
C ALA A 82 -40.90 -11.32 4.01
N GLU A 83 -40.33 -12.44 3.56
CA GLU A 83 -40.30 -13.72 4.27
C GLU A 83 -39.04 -13.87 5.14
N GLY A 84 -38.15 -12.87 5.12
CA GLY A 84 -36.88 -12.86 5.84
C GLY A 84 -35.77 -13.64 5.15
N LYS A 85 -35.94 -14.05 3.88
CA LYS A 85 -34.92 -14.78 3.13
C LYS A 85 -33.92 -13.81 2.48
N PRO A 86 -32.63 -14.19 2.39
CA PRO A 86 -31.62 -13.44 1.66
C PRO A 86 -32.04 -13.16 0.22
N THR A 87 -31.89 -11.92 -0.22
CA THR A 87 -31.99 -11.58 -1.64
C THR A 87 -30.63 -11.77 -2.32
N ARG A 88 -30.63 -11.77 -3.66
CA ARG A 88 -29.39 -11.76 -4.45
C ARG A 88 -28.45 -10.61 -4.10
N ALA A 89 -28.98 -9.48 -3.59
CA ALA A 89 -28.16 -8.36 -3.16
C ALA A 89 -27.37 -8.70 -1.90
N ALA A 90 -28.00 -9.35 -0.91
CA ALA A 90 -27.32 -9.84 0.29
C ALA A 90 -26.32 -10.94 -0.05
N GLU A 91 -26.71 -11.92 -0.87
CA GLU A 91 -25.82 -13.02 -1.30
C GLU A 91 -24.60 -12.50 -2.05
N GLY A 92 -24.80 -11.57 -2.99
CA GLY A 92 -23.71 -10.95 -3.75
C GLY A 92 -22.76 -10.14 -2.87
N PHE A 93 -23.31 -9.40 -1.90
CA PHE A 93 -22.52 -8.63 -0.94
C PHE A 93 -21.73 -9.52 0.03
N ALA A 94 -22.35 -10.57 0.58
CA ALA A 94 -21.67 -11.54 1.45
C ALA A 94 -20.55 -12.25 0.68
N ARG A 95 -20.85 -12.74 -0.53
CA ARG A 95 -19.89 -13.43 -1.38
C ARG A 95 -18.70 -12.57 -1.78
N SER A 96 -18.89 -11.30 -2.14
CA SER A 96 -17.78 -10.41 -2.50
C SER A 96 -16.87 -10.10 -1.33
N ASN A 97 -17.37 -10.22 -0.10
CA ASN A 97 -16.61 -10.06 1.13
C ASN A 97 -16.08 -11.37 1.71
N GLY A 98 -16.40 -12.52 1.10
CA GLY A 98 -15.90 -13.83 1.50
C GLY A 98 -16.57 -14.41 2.75
N VAL A 99 -17.76 -13.93 3.08
CA VAL A 99 -18.56 -14.37 4.25
C VAL A 99 -19.89 -14.98 3.78
N SER A 100 -20.57 -15.70 4.66
CA SER A 100 -21.93 -16.16 4.42
C SER A 100 -22.96 -15.06 4.74
N VAL A 101 -24.21 -15.21 4.28
CA VAL A 101 -25.24 -14.19 4.55
C VAL A 101 -25.62 -14.14 6.04
N GLU A 102 -25.47 -15.27 6.73
CA GLU A 102 -25.74 -15.41 8.16
C GLU A 102 -24.71 -14.66 9.02
N GLU A 103 -23.53 -14.40 8.47
CA GLU A 103 -22.46 -13.62 9.12
C GLU A 103 -22.63 -12.10 8.93
N LEU A 104 -23.65 -11.66 8.20
CA LEU A 104 -23.95 -10.23 8.04
C LEU A 104 -24.54 -9.65 9.33
N GLU A 105 -23.92 -8.58 9.83
CA GLU A 105 -24.44 -7.81 10.94
C GLU A 105 -25.39 -6.71 10.44
N ARG A 106 -26.16 -6.12 11.36
CA ARG A 106 -27.04 -4.97 11.05
C ARG A 106 -26.53 -3.73 11.78
N VAL A 107 -26.40 -2.63 11.06
CA VAL A 107 -25.99 -1.34 11.60
C VAL A 107 -27.09 -0.31 11.40
N GLU A 108 -27.42 0.43 12.46
CA GLU A 108 -28.33 1.56 12.38
C GLU A 108 -27.58 2.82 11.94
N THR A 109 -28.18 3.55 11.01
CA THR A 109 -27.68 4.83 10.51
C THR A 109 -28.84 5.82 10.45
N ASP A 110 -28.54 7.11 10.33
CA ASP A 110 -29.56 8.16 10.16
C ASP A 110 -30.47 7.95 8.93
N LYS A 111 -30.03 7.10 7.98
CA LYS A 111 -30.75 6.76 6.74
C LYS A 111 -31.47 5.41 6.81
N GLY A 112 -31.46 4.74 7.96
CA GLY A 112 -32.10 3.44 8.19
C GLY A 112 -31.10 2.34 8.54
N THR A 113 -31.59 1.10 8.66
CA THR A 113 -30.79 -0.07 8.99
C THR A 113 -30.18 -0.70 7.75
N TYR A 114 -28.88 -0.96 7.78
CA TYR A 114 -28.12 -1.59 6.71
C TYR A 114 -27.49 -2.89 7.18
N VAL A 115 -27.21 -3.80 6.25
CA VAL A 115 -26.32 -4.93 6.56
C VAL A 115 -24.86 -4.47 6.49
N CYS A 116 -23.99 -5.06 7.29
CA CYS A 116 -22.56 -4.79 7.26
C CYS A 116 -21.74 -6.06 7.50
N VAL A 117 -20.46 -5.98 7.11
CA VAL A 117 -19.44 -6.97 7.43
C VAL A 117 -18.31 -6.28 8.15
N HIS A 118 -17.91 -6.82 9.30
CA HIS A 118 -16.62 -6.50 9.91
C HIS A 118 -15.56 -7.36 9.25
N LYS A 119 -14.59 -6.72 8.61
CA LYS A 119 -13.48 -7.39 7.94
C LYS A 119 -12.18 -6.96 8.55
N VAL A 120 -11.40 -7.94 8.99
CA VAL A 120 -10.02 -7.73 9.39
C VAL A 120 -9.12 -8.00 8.18
N ILE A 121 -8.35 -6.99 7.78
CA ILE A 121 -7.23 -7.16 6.87
C ILE A 121 -5.97 -7.18 7.72
N GLU A 122 -5.37 -8.36 7.86
CA GLU A 122 -4.08 -8.49 8.50
C GLU A 122 -3.02 -7.78 7.64
N GLY A 123 -2.18 -6.99 8.30
CA GLY A 123 -1.06 -6.32 7.64
C GLY A 123 0.01 -7.32 7.22
N LYS A 124 0.85 -6.94 6.25
CA LYS A 124 2.00 -7.76 5.84
C LYS A 124 3.29 -7.26 6.49
N PRO A 125 4.25 -8.16 6.79
CA PRO A 125 5.59 -7.76 7.18
C PRO A 125 6.24 -6.88 6.11
N THR A 126 6.84 -5.78 6.52
CA THR A 126 7.50 -4.82 5.61
C THR A 126 8.61 -5.49 4.80
N VAL A 127 9.32 -6.45 5.40
CA VAL A 127 10.37 -7.25 4.73
C VAL A 127 9.86 -8.02 3.50
N GLU A 128 8.57 -8.38 3.46
CA GLU A 128 7.96 -9.04 2.30
C GLU A 128 7.57 -8.04 1.21
N LEU A 129 7.31 -6.79 1.57
CA LEU A 129 6.89 -5.73 0.65
C LEU A 129 8.07 -5.05 -0.04
N LEU A 130 9.20 -4.91 0.69
CA LEU A 130 10.36 -4.14 0.25
C LEU A 130 10.96 -4.62 -1.08
N PRO A 131 11.19 -5.92 -1.36
CA PRO A 131 11.87 -6.33 -2.59
C PRO A 131 11.18 -5.81 -3.86
N ASP A 132 9.88 -6.05 -3.99
CA ASP A 132 9.11 -5.60 -5.16
C ASP A 132 8.95 -4.08 -5.18
N MET A 133 8.76 -3.47 -4.01
CA MET A 133 8.64 -2.02 -3.88
C MET A 133 9.91 -1.31 -4.34
N LEU A 134 11.06 -1.70 -3.80
CA LEU A 134 12.35 -1.10 -4.13
C LEU A 134 12.73 -1.35 -5.59
N ALA A 135 12.47 -2.55 -6.14
CA ALA A 135 12.68 -2.83 -7.55
C ALA A 135 11.87 -1.89 -8.47
N ARG A 136 10.58 -1.70 -8.17
CA ARG A 136 9.73 -0.75 -8.93
C ARG A 136 10.23 0.69 -8.80
N ILE A 137 10.57 1.13 -7.59
CA ILE A 137 11.07 2.48 -7.34
C ILE A 137 12.34 2.75 -8.15
N VAL A 138 13.33 1.84 -8.08
CA VAL A 138 14.59 1.97 -8.80
C VAL A 138 14.36 2.05 -10.32
N ALA A 139 13.47 1.20 -10.86
CA ALA A 139 13.13 1.21 -12.28
C ALA A 139 12.37 2.48 -12.71
N ALA A 140 11.66 3.14 -11.79
CA ALA A 140 10.84 4.32 -12.06
C ALA A 140 11.58 5.66 -11.94
N ILE A 141 12.86 5.67 -11.52
CA ILE A 141 13.65 6.90 -11.42
C ILE A 141 13.80 7.51 -12.82
N PRO A 142 13.34 8.76 -13.04
CA PRO A 142 13.34 9.36 -14.35
C PRO A 142 14.75 9.81 -14.74
N PHE A 143 15.28 9.22 -15.81
CA PHE A 143 16.45 9.71 -16.51
C PHE A 143 16.08 9.99 -17.98
N ARG A 144 16.49 11.15 -18.51
CA ARG A 144 16.28 11.49 -19.93
C ARG A 144 16.89 10.43 -20.86
N LYS A 145 18.02 9.84 -20.43
CA LYS A 145 18.68 8.72 -21.07
C LYS A 145 19.28 7.83 -19.98
N SER A 146 18.64 6.70 -19.73
CA SER A 146 19.17 5.69 -18.83
C SER A 146 20.30 4.92 -19.53
N MET A 147 21.34 4.57 -18.79
CA MET A 147 22.31 3.59 -19.26
C MET A 147 21.62 2.25 -19.41
N ARG A 148 21.81 1.59 -20.55
CA ARG A 148 21.49 0.17 -20.73
C ARG A 148 22.80 -0.57 -20.63
N TRP A 149 22.91 -1.46 -19.66
CA TRP A 149 23.95 -2.48 -19.74
C TRP A 149 23.58 -3.35 -20.95
N ASN A 150 24.56 -3.61 -21.83
CA ASN A 150 24.37 -4.55 -22.94
C ASN A 150 23.83 -5.88 -22.39
N ASP A 151 23.06 -6.60 -23.21
CA ASP A 151 22.54 -7.92 -22.87
C ASP A 151 23.66 -8.79 -22.28
N LEU A 152 23.37 -9.41 -21.13
CA LEU A 152 24.17 -10.50 -20.56
C LEU A 152 24.26 -11.66 -21.55
#